data_AF-A0A261STJ6-F1
#
_entry.id   AF-A0A261STJ6-F1
#
_cell.length_a   1.000
_cell.length_b   1.000
_cell.length_c   1.000
_cell.angle_alpha   90.00
_cell.angle_beta   90.00
_cell.angle_gamma   90.00
#
_symmetry.space_group_name_H-M   'P 1'
#
loop_
_entity.id
_entity.type
_entity.pdbx_description
1 polymer ?
#
loop_
_entity_poly.entity_id
_entity_poly.type
_entity_poly.pdbx_seq_one_letter_code
_entity_poly.pdbx_strand_id
1 'polypeptide(L)'
;MANQQNDRQAALDYHEFPTPGKIAITASKPLVTQRDLGLAYTPGVAAACEEIVDNPLNAFRYTARGNLVGVISNGTAVLGLGNIGALASKPVMEGKAVLFK
;
A
#
# COMPACT_ATOMS: atom_id res chain seq x y z
N MET A 1 -30.45 15.37 13.32
CA MET A 1 -30.54 13.95 12.94
C MET A 1 -30.42 13.76 11.42
N ALA A 2 -31.10 14.55 10.57
CA ALA A 2 -30.97 14.46 9.11
C ALA A 2 -29.53 14.59 8.56
N ASN A 3 -28.67 15.42 9.16
CA ASN A 3 -27.26 15.54 8.74
C ASN A 3 -26.41 14.27 8.99
N GLN A 4 -26.65 13.55 10.10
CA GLN A 4 -25.83 12.37 10.44
C GLN A 4 -26.06 11.19 9.49
N GLN A 5 -27.28 11.02 8.98
CA GLN A 5 -27.58 9.98 7.99
C GLN A 5 -26.86 10.26 6.66
N ASN A 6 -26.81 11.53 6.27
CA ASN A 6 -26.14 11.99 5.05
C ASN A 6 -24.62 11.82 5.17
N ASP A 7 -24.02 12.20 6.31
CA ASP A 7 -22.59 12.06 6.56
C ASP A 7 -22.15 10.59 6.57
N ARG A 8 -23.00 9.69 7.09
CA ARG A 8 -22.73 8.25 7.06
C ARG A 8 -22.70 7.71 5.63
N GLN A 9 -23.68 8.05 4.79
CA GLN A 9 -23.71 7.57 3.41
C GLN A 9 -22.53 8.15 2.62
N ALA A 10 -22.23 9.44 2.78
CA ALA A 10 -21.09 10.07 2.14
C ALA A 10 -19.76 9.41 2.52
N ALA A 11 -19.60 9.01 3.80
CA ALA A 11 -18.41 8.28 4.23
C ALA A 11 -18.31 6.89 3.57
N LEU A 12 -19.42 6.18 3.37
CA LEU A 12 -19.42 4.90 2.66
C LEU A 12 -19.10 5.08 1.18
N ASP A 13 -19.77 6.02 0.52
CA ASP A 13 -19.56 6.31 -0.90
C ASP A 13 -18.10 6.71 -1.17
N TYR A 14 -17.48 7.50 -0.28
CA TYR A 14 -16.06 7.88 -0.35
C TYR A 14 -15.11 6.67 -0.29
N HIS A 15 -15.48 5.58 0.39
CA HIS A 15 -14.66 4.36 0.47
C HIS A 15 -14.97 3.34 -0.64
N GLU A 16 -16.11 3.46 -1.33
CA GLU A 16 -16.58 2.48 -2.32
C GLU A 16 -16.38 2.97 -3.76
N PHE A 17 -16.65 4.25 -4.04
CA PHE A 17 -16.70 4.79 -5.39
C PHE A 17 -15.69 5.90 -5.65
N PRO A 18 -15.23 6.06 -6.92
CA PRO A 18 -15.46 5.17 -8.07
C PRO A 18 -14.62 3.88 -8.02
N THR A 19 -13.68 3.76 -7.08
CA THR A 19 -12.86 2.57 -6.88
C THR A 19 -12.73 2.33 -5.38
N PRO A 20 -12.96 1.10 -4.89
CA PRO A 20 -12.92 0.84 -3.47
C PRO A 20 -11.54 1.04 -2.83
N GLY A 21 -11.55 1.52 -1.59
CA GLY A 21 -10.35 1.73 -0.77
C GLY A 21 -9.66 3.07 -1.02
N LYS A 22 -8.60 3.31 -0.26
CA LYS A 22 -7.89 4.62 -0.24
C LYS A 22 -6.46 4.55 -0.74
N ILE A 23 -5.99 3.36 -1.12
CA ILE A 23 -4.61 3.14 -1.57
C ILE A 23 -4.59 2.48 -2.95
N ALA A 24 -3.58 2.81 -3.75
CA ALA A 24 -3.31 2.19 -5.03
C ALA A 24 -1.81 1.91 -5.19
N ILE A 25 -1.47 0.90 -5.98
CA ILE A 25 -0.09 0.61 -6.37
C ILE A 25 0.14 1.19 -7.76
N THR A 26 1.17 2.00 -7.91
CA THR A 26 1.58 2.57 -9.19
C THR A 26 3.05 2.24 -9.46
N ALA A 27 3.35 1.91 -10.73
CA ALA A 27 4.72 1.64 -11.13
C ALA A 27 5.56 2.93 -11.05
N SER A 28 6.72 2.86 -10.39
CA SER A 28 7.64 4.01 -10.28
C SER A 28 8.59 4.13 -11.48
N LYS A 29 8.64 3.11 -12.34
CA LYS A 29 9.47 3.06 -13.55
C LYS A 29 8.58 2.78 -14.77
N PRO A 30 8.87 3.37 -15.95
CA PRO A 30 8.18 3.02 -17.19
C PRO A 30 8.31 1.53 -17.51
N LEU A 31 7.25 0.94 -18.05
CA LEU A 31 7.18 -0.46 -18.51
C LEU A 31 6.55 -0.50 -19.91
N VAL A 32 6.99 0.38 -20.80
CA VAL A 32 6.31 0.64 -22.08
C VAL A 32 6.96 -0.08 -23.27
N THR A 33 8.23 -0.45 -23.16
CA THR A 33 8.97 -1.14 -24.20
C THR A 33 9.37 -2.57 -23.79
N GLN A 34 9.72 -3.41 -24.77
CA GLN A 34 10.33 -4.72 -24.51
C GLN A 34 11.63 -4.60 -23.69
N ARG A 35 12.41 -3.54 -23.93
CA ARG A 35 13.62 -3.27 -23.16
C ARG A 35 13.28 -2.99 -21.69
N ASP A 36 12.24 -2.19 -21.43
CA ASP A 36 11.81 -1.90 -20.06
C ASP A 36 11.38 -3.17 -19.33
N LEU A 37 10.60 -4.03 -20.00
CA LEU A 37 10.21 -5.33 -19.45
C LEU A 37 11.41 -6.24 -19.18
N GLY A 38 12.38 -6.27 -20.11
CA GLY A 38 13.62 -7.05 -19.94
C GLY A 38 14.52 -6.54 -18.81
N LEU A 39 14.42 -5.27 -18.43
CA LEU A 39 15.12 -4.68 -17.28
C LEU A 39 14.36 -4.89 -15.96
N ALA A 40 13.05 -4.68 -15.97
CA ALA A 40 12.21 -4.76 -14.78
C ALA A 40 11.93 -6.20 -14.33
N TYR A 41 12.07 -7.16 -15.25
CA TYR A 41 11.86 -8.57 -15.00
C TYR A 41 13.00 -9.39 -15.60
N THR A 42 12.73 -10.63 -16.00
CA THR A 42 13.73 -11.51 -16.61
C THR A 42 14.20 -10.97 -17.97
N PRO A 43 15.52 -10.96 -18.26
CA PRO A 43 16.62 -11.40 -17.40
C PRO A 43 17.22 -10.30 -16.49
N GLY A 44 16.90 -9.02 -16.70
CA GLY A 44 17.59 -7.89 -16.06
C GLY A 44 17.45 -7.78 -14.54
N VAL A 45 16.36 -8.28 -13.97
CA VAL A 45 16.13 -8.28 -12.50
C VAL A 45 17.19 -9.11 -11.75
N ALA A 46 17.84 -10.08 -12.42
CA ALA A 46 18.85 -10.94 -11.80
C ALA A 46 20.03 -10.14 -11.22
N ALA A 47 20.48 -9.09 -11.91
CA ALA A 47 21.61 -8.28 -11.45
C ALA A 47 21.33 -7.60 -10.10
N ALA A 48 20.10 -7.09 -9.88
CA ALA A 48 19.73 -6.51 -8.60
C ALA A 48 19.65 -7.56 -7.48
N CYS A 49 19.23 -8.79 -7.81
CA CYS A 49 19.19 -9.91 -6.87
C CYS A 49 20.60 -10.35 -6.47
N GLU A 50 21.51 -10.55 -7.44
CA GLU A 50 22.91 -10.93 -7.20
C GLU A 50 23.61 -9.90 -6.29
N GLU A 51 23.45 -8.61 -6.57
CA GLU A 51 23.99 -7.54 -5.71
C GLU A 51 23.45 -7.56 -4.27
N ILE A 52 22.20 -8.00 -4.06
CA ILE A 52 21.60 -8.13 -2.72
C ILE A 52 22.07 -9.41 -2.02
N VAL A 53 22.31 -10.49 -2.77
CA VAL A 53 22.92 -11.73 -2.26
C VAL A 53 24.33 -11.44 -1.75
N ASP A 54 25.12 -10.72 -2.53
CA ASP A 54 26.50 -10.35 -2.17
C ASP A 54 26.54 -9.35 -1.01
N ASN A 55 25.61 -8.39 -0.98
CA ASN A 55 25.47 -7.45 0.12
C ASN A 55 24.00 -7.14 0.46
N PRO A 56 23.45 -7.69 1.56
CA PRO A 56 22.06 -7.48 1.95
C PRO A 56 21.64 -6.01 2.16
N LEU A 57 22.59 -5.11 2.46
CA LEU A 57 22.29 -3.67 2.60
C LEU A 57 21.91 -3.02 1.26
N ASN A 58 22.28 -3.61 0.13
CA ASN A 58 21.87 -3.15 -1.20
C ASN A 58 20.35 -3.22 -1.39
N ALA A 59 19.60 -3.94 -0.54
CA ALA A 59 18.14 -3.89 -0.53
C ALA A 59 17.59 -2.46 -0.34
N PHE A 60 18.30 -1.57 0.37
CA PHE A 60 17.92 -0.16 0.48
C PHE A 60 18.13 0.63 -0.82
N ARG A 61 19.07 0.20 -1.67
CA ARG A 61 19.43 0.87 -2.94
C ARG A 61 18.56 0.41 -4.10
N TYR A 62 18.30 -0.90 -4.19
CA TYR A 62 17.67 -1.51 -5.38
C TYR A 62 16.20 -1.88 -5.17
N THR A 63 15.60 -1.54 -4.03
CA THR A 63 14.18 -1.78 -3.77
C THR A 63 13.51 -0.56 -3.13
N ALA A 64 12.18 -0.60 -2.99
CA ALA A 64 11.44 0.43 -2.28
C ALA A 64 11.67 0.45 -0.76
N ARG A 65 12.45 -0.50 -0.20
CA ARG A 65 12.63 -0.71 1.26
C ARG A 65 12.99 0.56 2.02
N GLY A 66 13.83 1.43 1.46
CA GLY A 66 14.25 2.67 2.13
C GLY A 66 13.12 3.67 2.40
N ASN A 67 11.99 3.55 1.69
CA ASN A 67 10.86 4.45 1.81
C ASN A 67 9.52 3.72 2.08
N LEU A 68 9.55 2.39 2.25
CA LEU A 68 8.36 1.57 2.43
C LEU A 68 8.05 1.41 3.92
N VAL A 69 6.88 1.89 4.36
CA VAL A 69 6.39 1.76 5.74
C VAL A 69 5.22 0.77 5.79
N GLY A 70 5.31 -0.22 6.68
CA GLY A 70 4.24 -1.18 6.94
C GLY A 70 3.31 -0.71 8.06
N VAL A 71 2.03 -0.49 7.76
CA VAL A 71 0.99 -0.23 8.78
C VAL A 71 0.32 -1.56 9.14
N ILE A 72 0.73 -2.17 10.26
CA ILE A 72 0.30 -3.52 10.66
C ILE A 72 -0.57 -3.44 11.91
N SER A 73 -1.72 -4.12 11.89
CA SER A 73 -2.62 -4.30 13.04
C SER A 73 -3.39 -5.61 12.90
N ASN A 74 -3.72 -6.23 14.03
CA ASN A 74 -4.62 -7.39 14.10
C ASN A 74 -6.10 -7.00 14.35
N GLY A 75 -6.39 -5.70 14.47
CA GLY A 75 -7.75 -5.18 14.65
C GLY A 75 -8.35 -5.35 16.06
N THR A 76 -7.53 -5.66 17.06
CA THR A 76 -7.99 -5.84 18.46
C THR A 76 -8.27 -4.53 19.21
N ALA A 77 -7.74 -3.40 18.73
CA ALA A 77 -7.97 -2.07 19.30
C ALA A 77 -8.07 -1.02 18.19
N VAL A 78 -9.27 -0.88 17.61
CA VAL A 78 -9.52 0.06 16.51
C VAL A 78 -10.28 1.27 17.02
N LEU A 79 -9.58 2.40 17.23
CA LEU A 79 -10.17 3.65 17.72
C LEU A 79 -11.00 3.40 19.01
N GLY A 80 -12.22 3.94 19.09
CA GLY A 80 -13.18 3.64 20.16
C GLY A 80 -14.04 2.39 19.92
N LEU A 81 -13.79 1.63 18.84
CA LEU A 81 -14.61 0.46 18.46
C LEU A 81 -14.11 -0.84 19.13
N GLY A 82 -12.92 -0.84 19.72
CA GLY A 82 -12.34 -2.00 20.38
C GLY A 82 -11.92 -3.09 19.42
N ASN A 83 -12.20 -4.35 19.77
CA ASN A 83 -11.82 -5.52 18.99
C ASN A 83 -12.86 -5.83 17.92
N ILE A 84 -12.61 -5.36 16.69
CA ILE A 84 -13.47 -5.58 15.53
C ILE A 84 -12.83 -6.51 14.48
N GLY A 85 -11.62 -7.02 14.77
CA GLY A 85 -10.88 -7.92 13.90
C GLY A 85 -10.20 -7.26 12.71
N ALA A 86 -9.34 -8.03 12.05
CA ALA A 86 -8.44 -7.51 11.02
C ALA A 86 -9.17 -6.88 9.82
N LEU A 87 -10.24 -7.52 9.32
CA LEU A 87 -10.99 -7.03 8.14
C LEU A 87 -11.66 -5.69 8.42
N ALA A 88 -12.37 -5.55 9.55
CA ALA A 88 -13.05 -4.31 9.91
C ALA A 88 -12.07 -3.17 10.23
N SER A 89 -10.83 -3.49 10.60
CA SER A 89 -9.77 -2.49 10.82
C SER A 89 -9.17 -1.92 9.52
N LYS A 90 -9.40 -2.57 8.37
CA LYS A 90 -8.72 -2.25 7.10
C LYS A 90 -8.90 -0.79 6.65
N PRO A 91 -10.10 -0.16 6.73
CA PRO A 91 -10.25 1.24 6.35
C PRO A 91 -9.38 2.17 7.20
N VAL A 92 -9.18 1.88 8.49
CA VAL A 92 -8.32 2.70 9.37
C VAL A 92 -6.86 2.54 8.98
N MET A 93 -6.42 1.32 8.67
CA MET A 93 -5.03 1.06 8.29
C MET A 93 -4.66 1.71 6.95
N GLU A 94 -5.57 1.68 5.97
CA GLU A 94 -5.40 2.43 4.73
C GLU A 94 -5.34 3.93 4.97
N GLY A 95 -6.20 4.46 5.83
CA GLY A 95 -6.18 5.89 6.19
C GLY A 95 -4.84 6.29 6.79
N LYS A 96 -4.28 5.48 7.69
CA LYS A 96 -2.93 5.71 8.22
C LYS A 96 -1.85 5.65 7.14
N ALA A 97 -1.93 4.69 6.21
CA ALA A 97 -0.98 4.59 5.12
C ALA A 97 -0.99 5.82 4.21
N VAL A 98 -2.17 6.40 3.93
CA VAL A 98 -2.30 7.66 3.18
C VAL A 98 -1.64 8.84 3.92
N LEU A 99 -1.71 8.88 5.26
CA LEU A 99 -1.07 9.93 6.04
C LEU A 99 0.47 9.82 6.11
N PHE A 100 1.02 8.63 5.87
CA PHE A 100 2.47 8.42 5.74
C PHE A 100 3.01 8.76 4.35
N LYS A 101 2.13 8.93 3.35
CA LYS A 101 2.50 9.16 1.96
C LYS A 101 2.82 10.63 1.69
#